data_AF-A0A818BZW0-F1
#
_entry.id   AF-A0A818BZW0-F1
#
_cell.length_a   1.000
_cell.length_b   1.000
_cell.length_c   1.000
_cell.angle_alpha   90.00
_cell.angle_beta   90.00
_cell.angle_gamma   90.00
#
_symmetry.space_group_name_H-M   'P 1'
#
loop_
_entity.id
_entity.type
_entity.pdbx_description
1 polymer ?
#
loop_
_entity_poly.entity_id
_entity_poly.type
_entity_poly.pdbx_seq_one_letter_code
_entity_poly.pdbx_strand_id
1 'polypeptide(L)'
;MGVPAFFRWLTKKYPSIIVNCIEDNPSTDAQGVYHPLDETRPNPNGIEIYRHGDRSPISLYPTSNSSPSYWPGGLGQLTPRGQLQQIRLGQYLRERYSELLNLTYVAAEVTVRSTDFDRTLMSAYSNLLGLYPTSKNKLDAILPKLDDDGWPQYLPWQPIPVHTVPSADDHVHNMSLFISSKCLV
;
A
#
# COMPACT_ATOMS: atom_id res chain seq x y z
N MET A 1 12.28 -34.48 -3.58
CA MET A 1 13.55 -34.15 -4.25
C MET A 1 13.92 -32.72 -3.84
N GLY A 2 14.98 -32.60 -3.03
CA GLY A 2 15.59 -31.41 -2.40
C GLY A 2 14.89 -30.05 -2.46
N VAL A 3 14.27 -29.63 -1.34
CA VAL A 3 14.23 -28.20 -1.02
C VAL A 3 15.70 -27.79 -0.80
N PRO A 4 16.32 -26.98 -1.68
CA PRO A 4 17.77 -27.00 -1.87
C PRO A 4 18.50 -26.44 -0.64
N ALA A 5 19.67 -26.99 -0.31
CA ALA A 5 20.53 -26.50 0.78
C ALA A 5 20.76 -24.97 0.75
N PHE A 6 20.67 -24.37 -0.44
CA PHE A 6 20.69 -22.92 -0.65
C PHE A 6 19.54 -22.17 0.04
N PHE A 7 18.30 -22.66 -0.07
CA PHE A 7 17.15 -22.03 0.60
C PHE A 7 17.33 -22.10 2.11
N ARG A 8 17.77 -23.25 2.64
CA ARG A 8 18.05 -23.41 4.08
C ARG A 8 19.20 -22.52 4.59
N TRP A 9 20.18 -22.23 3.72
CA TRP A 9 21.26 -21.30 4.03
C TRP A 9 20.78 -19.84 4.02
N LEU A 10 19.99 -19.44 3.02
CA LEU A 10 19.40 -18.11 2.92
C LEU A 10 18.55 -17.79 4.15
N THR A 11 17.72 -18.73 4.58
CA THR A 11 16.79 -18.52 5.69
C THR A 11 17.49 -18.45 7.05
N LYS A 12 18.63 -19.16 7.19
CA LYS A 12 19.52 -19.00 8.35
C LYS A 12 20.31 -17.70 8.33
N LYS A 13 20.76 -17.26 7.16
CA LYS A 13 21.60 -16.06 7.00
C LYS A 13 20.78 -14.78 7.10
N TYR A 14 19.55 -14.79 6.61
CA TYR A 14 18.63 -13.66 6.60
C TYR A 14 17.30 -14.09 7.24
N PRO A 15 17.25 -14.29 8.56
CA PRO A 15 16.04 -14.75 9.24
C PRO A 15 14.83 -13.81 9.04
N SER A 16 15.07 -12.54 8.69
CA SER A 16 14.05 -11.55 8.35
C SER A 16 13.32 -11.78 7.02
N ILE A 17 13.77 -12.72 6.17
CA ILE A 17 13.11 -13.02 4.88
C ILE A 17 11.98 -14.04 5.01
N ILE A 18 11.91 -14.77 6.12
CA ILE A 18 10.79 -15.67 6.41
C ILE A 18 9.95 -15.05 7.51
N VAL A 19 8.67 -14.90 7.21
CA VAL A 19 7.64 -14.60 8.19
C VAL A 19 6.65 -15.76 8.15
N ASN A 20 6.18 -16.19 9.32
CA ASN A 20 5.06 -17.13 9.37
C ASN A 20 3.83 -16.45 8.79
N CYS A 21 3.26 -17.05 7.74
CA CYS A 21 2.06 -16.54 7.07
C CYS A 21 0.91 -17.50 7.33
N ILE A 22 -0.22 -16.97 7.79
CA ILE A 22 -1.50 -17.68 7.76
C ILE A 22 -2.01 -17.60 6.32
N GLU A 23 -2.00 -18.75 5.65
CA GLU A 23 -2.50 -18.92 4.30
C GLU A 23 -3.93 -19.47 4.35
N ASP A 24 -4.89 -18.67 3.86
CA ASP A 24 -6.22 -19.18 3.56
C ASP A 24 -6.17 -19.98 2.25
N ASN A 25 -6.98 -21.04 2.15
CA ASN A 25 -7.12 -21.86 0.96
C ASN A 25 -8.58 -21.87 0.48
N PRO A 26 -8.85 -21.91 -0.84
CA PRO A 26 -10.18 -22.18 -1.35
C PRO A 26 -10.72 -23.48 -0.74
N SER A 27 -12.01 -23.51 -0.45
CA SER A 27 -12.64 -24.66 0.21
C SER A 27 -13.81 -25.20 -0.61
N THR A 28 -14.14 -26.47 -0.41
CA THR A 28 -15.36 -27.06 -0.97
C THR A 28 -16.22 -27.51 0.19
N ASP A 29 -17.50 -27.11 0.18
CA ASP A 29 -18.42 -27.50 1.24
C ASP A 29 -18.85 -28.97 1.15
N ALA A 30 -19.61 -29.44 2.14
CA ALA A 30 -20.11 -30.81 2.19
C ALA A 30 -21.08 -31.16 1.05
N GLN A 31 -21.55 -30.16 0.29
CA GLN A 31 -22.44 -30.29 -0.85
C GLN A 31 -21.68 -30.25 -2.19
N GLY A 32 -20.35 -30.10 -2.15
CA GLY A 32 -19.50 -30.07 -3.34
C GLY A 32 -19.40 -28.69 -4.01
N VAL A 33 -19.89 -27.62 -3.38
CA VAL A 33 -19.80 -26.26 -3.93
C VAL A 33 -18.43 -25.67 -3.63
N TYR A 34 -17.79 -25.12 -4.67
CA TYR A 34 -16.49 -24.45 -4.57
C TYR A 34 -16.65 -23.02 -4.04
N HIS A 35 -15.96 -22.73 -2.94
CA HIS A 35 -15.87 -21.40 -2.35
C HIS A 35 -14.47 -20.83 -2.64
N PRO A 36 -14.37 -19.74 -3.42
CA PRO A 36 -13.10 -19.07 -3.65
C PRO A 36 -12.59 -18.42 -2.35
N LEU A 37 -11.34 -17.95 -2.38
CA LEU A 37 -10.79 -17.17 -1.28
C LEU A 37 -11.63 -15.91 -1.05
N ASP A 38 -12.00 -15.69 0.20
CA ASP A 38 -12.67 -14.48 0.62
C ASP A 38 -11.65 -13.39 0.91
N GLU A 39 -11.40 -12.54 -0.09
CA GLU A 39 -10.48 -11.41 0.00
C GLU A 39 -11.11 -10.19 0.70
N THR A 40 -12.39 -10.23 1.09
CA THR A 40 -13.07 -9.08 1.71
C THR A 40 -12.78 -8.94 3.19
N ARG A 41 -12.40 -10.03 3.88
CA ARG A 41 -12.08 -10.03 5.31
C ARG A 41 -10.71 -9.43 5.60
N PRO A 42 -10.48 -8.81 6.76
CA PRO A 42 -9.15 -8.40 7.21
C PRO A 42 -8.09 -9.48 7.02
N ASN A 43 -6.90 -9.10 6.54
CA ASN A 43 -5.78 -10.01 6.39
C ASN A 43 -5.41 -10.58 7.77
N PRO A 44 -5.44 -11.92 7.96
CA PRO A 44 -5.20 -12.54 9.27
C PRO A 44 -3.79 -12.32 9.79
N ASN A 45 -2.85 -11.92 8.92
CA ASN A 45 -1.47 -11.60 9.29
C ASN A 45 -1.30 -10.16 9.78
N GLY A 46 -2.32 -9.29 9.65
CA GLY A 46 -2.24 -7.89 10.03
C GLY A 46 -1.25 -7.06 9.19
N ILE A 47 -0.87 -7.54 8.01
CA ILE A 47 0.10 -6.87 7.13
C ILE A 47 -0.48 -6.81 5.72
N GLU A 48 -0.62 -5.61 5.18
CA GLU A 48 -0.98 -5.41 3.79
C GLU A 48 0.24 -5.00 2.97
N ILE A 49 0.51 -5.73 1.89
CA ILE A 49 1.63 -5.46 0.99
C ILE A 49 1.04 -5.13 -0.38
N TYR A 50 1.44 -3.99 -0.94
CA TYR A 50 0.92 -3.55 -2.23
C TYR A 50 1.98 -2.88 -3.09
N ARG A 51 1.78 -2.96 -4.40
CA ARG A 51 2.62 -2.29 -5.39
C ARG A 51 2.27 -0.81 -5.45
N HIS A 52 3.24 0.02 -5.83
CA HIS A 52 2.99 1.39 -6.26
C HIS A 52 1.92 1.48 -7.36
N GLY A 53 1.26 2.63 -7.51
CA GLY A 53 0.31 2.89 -8.59
C GLY A 53 0.95 3.00 -9.97
N ASP A 54 0.15 3.27 -10.99
CA ASP A 54 0.60 3.56 -12.35
C ASP A 54 1.71 4.63 -12.40
N ARG A 55 2.72 4.40 -13.23
CA ARG A 55 3.92 5.24 -13.33
C ARG A 55 4.44 5.32 -14.76
N SER A 56 5.26 6.33 -15.03
CA SER A 56 6.03 6.39 -16.28
C SER A 56 7.07 5.23 -16.36
N PRO A 57 7.56 4.89 -17.57
CA PRO A 57 8.63 3.91 -17.75
C PRO A 57 9.87 4.30 -16.93
N ILE A 58 10.62 3.33 -16.41
CA ILE A 58 11.89 3.61 -15.69
C ILE A 58 13.00 3.97 -16.68
N SER A 59 12.97 3.37 -17.85
CA SER A 59 13.88 3.64 -18.95
C SER A 59 13.13 3.55 -20.27
N LEU A 60 13.70 4.15 -21.30
CA LEU A 60 13.22 4.04 -22.66
C LEU A 60 14.04 2.98 -23.40
N TYR A 61 13.43 2.33 -24.39
CA TYR A 61 14.16 1.43 -25.28
C TYR A 61 15.21 2.22 -26.09
N PRO A 62 16.39 1.65 -26.42
CA PRO A 62 17.46 2.37 -27.11
C PRO A 62 17.04 3.03 -28.44
N THR A 63 16.10 2.43 -29.19
CA THR A 63 15.59 3.02 -30.45
C THR A 63 14.27 3.76 -30.27
N SER A 64 13.91 4.14 -29.04
CA SER A 64 12.71 4.93 -28.77
C SER A 64 12.86 6.33 -29.36
N ASN A 65 11.85 6.79 -30.09
CA ASN A 65 11.77 8.18 -30.55
C ASN A 65 11.20 9.14 -29.48
N SER A 66 10.80 8.60 -28.31
CA SER A 66 10.29 9.42 -27.20
C SER A 66 11.44 9.98 -26.37
N SER A 67 11.28 11.22 -25.89
CA SER A 67 12.18 11.84 -24.91
C SER A 67 11.67 11.59 -23.48
N PRO A 68 12.55 11.51 -22.44
CA PRO A 68 12.14 11.54 -21.04
C PRO A 68 11.17 12.69 -20.70
N SER A 69 11.30 13.83 -21.39
CA SER A 69 10.44 15.00 -21.22
C SER A 69 9.00 14.81 -21.71
N TYR A 70 8.71 13.76 -22.48
CA TYR A 70 7.34 13.40 -22.86
C TYR A 70 6.50 13.00 -21.64
N TRP A 71 7.15 12.45 -20.60
CA TRP A 71 6.49 12.00 -19.39
C TRP A 71 6.46 13.14 -18.36
N PRO A 72 5.27 13.63 -17.94
CA PRO A 72 5.19 14.60 -16.86
C PRO A 72 5.85 14.06 -15.59
N GLY A 73 6.77 14.84 -15.00
CA GLY A 73 7.60 14.42 -13.87
C GLY A 73 8.84 13.60 -14.25
N GLY A 74 8.95 13.12 -15.49
CA GLY A 74 10.07 12.31 -15.98
C GLY A 74 9.84 10.80 -15.83
N LEU A 75 10.92 10.03 -16.02
CA LEU A 75 10.90 8.57 -16.00
C LEU A 75 10.82 8.02 -14.57
N GLY A 76 10.14 6.88 -14.40
CA GLY A 76 9.99 6.16 -13.13
C GLY A 76 9.05 6.82 -12.11
N GLN A 77 8.43 7.94 -12.45
CA GLN A 77 7.58 8.75 -11.58
C GLN A 77 6.13 8.30 -11.59
N LEU A 78 5.46 8.44 -10.44
CA LEU A 78 4.05 8.08 -10.27
C LEU A 78 3.16 9.04 -11.07
N THR A 79 2.21 8.50 -11.83
CA THR A 79 1.27 9.31 -12.60
C THR A 79 0.09 9.76 -11.72
N PRO A 80 -0.68 10.80 -12.13
CA PRO A 80 -1.93 11.14 -11.46
C PRO A 80 -2.94 9.98 -11.42
N ARG A 81 -2.96 9.14 -12.47
CA ARG A 81 -3.74 7.88 -12.48
C ARG A 81 -3.27 6.94 -11.39
N GLY A 82 -1.96 6.81 -11.18
CA GLY A 82 -1.37 5.99 -10.13
C GLY A 82 -1.71 6.46 -8.72
N GLN A 83 -1.73 7.78 -8.50
CA GLN A 83 -2.19 8.37 -7.24
C GLN A 83 -3.66 8.02 -6.97
N LEU A 84 -4.54 8.18 -7.98
CA LEU A 84 -5.96 7.84 -7.85
C LEU A 84 -6.19 6.35 -7.58
N GLN A 85 -5.41 5.46 -8.19
CA GLN A 85 -5.46 4.03 -7.89
C GLN A 85 -5.16 3.74 -6.42
N GLN A 86 -4.16 4.42 -5.85
CA GLN A 86 -3.78 4.23 -4.45
C GLN A 86 -4.80 4.83 -3.49
N ILE A 87 -5.39 5.99 -3.80
CA ILE A 87 -6.49 6.56 -3.02
C ILE A 87 -7.66 5.57 -2.95
N ARG A 88 -8.05 4.99 -4.09
CA ARG A 88 -9.13 3.99 -4.15
C ARG A 88 -8.79 2.72 -3.36
N LEU A 89 -7.54 2.27 -3.43
CA LEU A 89 -7.08 1.16 -2.61
C LEU A 89 -7.18 1.51 -1.11
N GLY A 90 -6.76 2.72 -0.71
CA GLY A 90 -6.90 3.21 0.65
C GLY A 90 -8.34 3.23 1.13
N GLN A 91 -9.28 3.68 0.28
CA GLN A 91 -10.72 3.66 0.58
C GLN A 91 -11.24 2.24 0.79
N TYR A 92 -10.86 1.31 -0.08
CA TYR A 92 -11.19 -0.10 0.06
C TYR A 92 -10.63 -0.68 1.39
N LEU A 93 -9.38 -0.36 1.73
CA LEU A 93 -8.80 -0.77 3.00
C LEU A 93 -9.52 -0.13 4.20
N ARG A 94 -9.98 1.12 4.08
CA ARG A 94 -10.77 1.78 5.14
C ARG A 94 -12.08 1.05 5.40
N GLU A 95 -12.77 0.61 4.35
CA GLU A 95 -13.99 -0.18 4.49
C GLU A 95 -13.69 -1.55 5.10
N ARG A 96 -12.68 -2.25 4.55
CA ARG A 96 -12.24 -3.58 4.99
C ARG A 96 -11.81 -3.64 6.45
N TYR A 97 -11.16 -2.58 6.95
CA TYR A 97 -10.63 -2.49 8.31
C TYR A 97 -11.41 -1.52 9.20
N SER A 98 -12.65 -1.16 8.83
CA SER A 98 -13.46 -0.15 9.53
C SER A 98 -13.75 -0.48 11.00
N GLU A 99 -13.86 -1.78 11.33
CA GLU A 99 -14.06 -2.26 12.70
C GLU A 99 -12.76 -2.27 13.53
N LEU A 100 -11.61 -2.40 12.86
CA LEU A 100 -10.31 -2.52 13.53
C LEU A 100 -9.63 -1.16 13.75
N LEU A 101 -9.68 -0.29 12.72
CA LEU A 101 -8.98 0.98 12.68
C LEU A 101 -9.87 2.14 13.14
N ASN A 102 -9.34 3.01 13.99
CA ASN A 102 -10.04 4.24 14.34
C ASN A 102 -10.24 5.15 13.11
N LEU A 103 -11.23 6.04 13.19
CA LEU A 103 -11.50 7.04 12.14
C LEU A 103 -10.32 7.98 11.91
N THR A 104 -9.54 8.27 12.95
CA THR A 104 -8.33 9.10 12.91
C THR A 104 -7.09 8.24 13.13
N TYR A 105 -5.93 8.71 12.66
CA TYR A 105 -4.69 7.94 12.79
C TYR A 105 -4.29 7.82 14.26
N VAL A 106 -3.87 6.62 14.65
CA VAL A 106 -3.29 6.32 15.95
C VAL A 106 -2.00 5.54 15.71
N ALA A 107 -0.88 6.08 16.20
CA ALA A 107 0.45 5.50 15.95
C ALA A 107 0.61 4.06 16.45
N ALA A 108 -0.13 3.68 17.49
CA ALA A 108 -0.14 2.31 18.01
C ALA A 108 -0.92 1.31 17.12
N GLU A 109 -1.77 1.78 16.23
CA GLU A 109 -2.61 0.93 15.38
C GLU A 109 -1.96 0.65 14.02
N VAL A 110 -1.25 1.63 13.47
CA VAL A 110 -0.74 1.56 12.09
C VAL A 110 0.69 2.07 11.98
N THR A 111 1.54 1.25 11.36
CA THR A 111 2.88 1.63 10.92
C THR A 111 2.98 1.43 9.40
N VAL A 112 3.53 2.42 8.70
CA VAL A 112 3.66 2.39 7.25
C VAL A 112 5.13 2.35 6.87
N ARG A 113 5.50 1.39 6.02
CA ARG A 113 6.84 1.29 5.45
C ARG A 113 6.76 1.31 3.93
N SER A 114 7.67 2.04 3.31
CA SER A 114 7.85 2.06 1.86
C SER A 114 9.30 1.77 1.49
N THR A 115 9.53 1.44 0.22
CA THR A 115 10.88 1.46 -0.36
C THR A 115 11.23 2.90 -0.73
N ASP A 116 12.53 3.21 -0.77
CA ASP A 116 13.05 4.56 -1.01
C ASP A 116 13.05 4.95 -2.50
N PHE A 117 11.85 5.00 -3.09
CA PHE A 117 11.60 5.58 -4.41
C PHE A 117 10.42 6.55 -4.32
N ASP A 118 10.49 7.64 -5.08
CA ASP A 118 9.40 8.64 -5.13
C ASP A 118 8.05 8.00 -5.37
N ARG A 119 7.97 7.11 -6.37
CA ARG A 119 6.72 6.42 -6.73
C ARG A 119 6.11 5.60 -5.60
N THR A 120 6.93 5.02 -4.73
CA THR A 120 6.47 4.16 -3.63
C THR A 120 6.12 5.01 -2.41
N LEU A 121 6.89 6.05 -2.11
CA LEU A 121 6.54 7.03 -1.07
C LEU A 121 5.24 7.77 -1.41
N MET A 122 5.12 8.31 -2.62
CA MET A 122 3.91 9.00 -3.08
C MET A 122 2.69 8.07 -3.11
N SER A 123 2.88 6.80 -3.48
CA SER A 123 1.81 5.81 -3.44
C SER A 123 1.34 5.53 -2.01
N ALA A 124 2.25 5.40 -1.05
CA ALA A 124 1.91 5.22 0.36
C ALA A 124 1.09 6.40 0.89
N TYR A 125 1.54 7.64 0.63
CA TYR A 125 0.78 8.83 1.03
C TYR A 125 -0.59 8.94 0.35
N SER A 126 -0.67 8.61 -0.94
CA SER A 126 -1.93 8.57 -1.68
C SER A 126 -2.89 7.52 -1.12
N ASN A 127 -2.37 6.36 -0.72
CA ASN A 127 -3.15 5.32 -0.05
C ASN A 127 -3.67 5.81 1.32
N LEU A 128 -2.81 6.44 2.12
CA LEU A 128 -3.16 6.98 3.42
C LEU A 128 -4.24 8.08 3.35
N LEU A 129 -4.27 8.87 2.27
CA LEU A 129 -5.34 9.83 2.02
C LEU A 129 -6.71 9.14 1.86
N GLY A 130 -6.75 7.98 1.20
CA GLY A 130 -7.96 7.17 1.10
C GLY A 130 -8.30 6.41 2.39
N LEU A 131 -7.28 5.97 3.12
CA LEU A 131 -7.42 5.19 4.36
C LEU A 131 -7.92 6.03 5.53
N TYR A 132 -7.46 7.27 5.65
CA TYR A 132 -7.84 8.17 6.76
C TYR A 132 -8.40 9.51 6.26
N PRO A 133 -9.66 9.54 5.79
CA PRO A 133 -10.31 10.78 5.42
C PRO A 133 -10.61 11.62 6.68
N THR A 134 -10.34 12.94 6.63
CA THR A 134 -10.53 13.83 7.78
C THR A 134 -11.98 14.23 8.07
N SER A 135 -12.95 13.86 7.22
CA SER A 135 -14.37 14.15 7.46
C SER A 135 -15.07 12.90 8.01
N LYS A 136 -15.72 13.05 9.17
CA LYS A 136 -16.63 12.03 9.73
C LYS A 136 -17.83 11.73 8.83
N ASN A 137 -18.12 12.60 7.86
CA ASN A 137 -19.24 12.47 6.93
C ASN A 137 -18.75 12.46 5.47
N LYS A 138 -18.85 11.28 4.85
CA LYS A 138 -18.85 10.96 3.41
C LYS A 138 -17.55 11.12 2.60
N LEU A 139 -17.38 10.12 1.71
CA LEU A 139 -16.45 10.04 0.57
C LEU A 139 -16.41 11.30 -0.32
N ASP A 140 -17.49 12.09 -0.31
CA ASP A 140 -17.65 13.31 -1.13
C ASP A 140 -16.71 14.46 -0.70
N ALA A 141 -16.04 14.35 0.45
CA ALA A 141 -15.17 15.39 1.02
C ALA A 141 -13.68 15.29 0.62
N ILE A 142 -13.28 14.29 -0.18
CA ILE A 142 -11.86 14.12 -0.59
C ILE A 142 -11.50 15.06 -1.75
N LEU A 143 -12.48 15.50 -2.54
CA LEU A 143 -12.25 16.62 -3.45
C LEU A 143 -12.27 17.91 -2.64
N PRO A 144 -11.16 18.67 -2.58
CA PRO A 144 -11.16 19.91 -1.84
C PRO A 144 -12.22 20.85 -2.40
N LYS A 145 -12.99 21.47 -1.51
CA LYS A 145 -13.69 22.70 -1.87
C LYS A 145 -12.62 23.74 -2.15
N LEU A 146 -12.50 24.12 -3.41
CA LEU A 146 -11.61 25.19 -3.84
C LEU A 146 -12.25 26.53 -3.46
N ASP A 147 -11.46 27.48 -2.98
CA ASP A 147 -11.85 28.88 -2.94
C ASP A 147 -11.85 29.50 -4.35
N ASP A 148 -12.21 30.77 -4.42
CA ASP A 148 -12.34 31.53 -5.67
C ASP A 148 -11.00 31.64 -6.42
N ASP A 149 -9.87 31.44 -5.73
CA ASP A 149 -8.52 31.44 -6.28
C ASP A 149 -8.01 30.03 -6.64
N GLY A 150 -8.85 28.99 -6.44
CA GLY A 150 -8.52 27.60 -6.76
C GLY A 150 -7.71 26.88 -5.67
N TRP A 151 -7.59 27.45 -4.47
CA TRP A 151 -6.90 26.83 -3.34
C TRP A 151 -7.86 26.00 -2.47
N PRO A 152 -7.43 24.84 -1.97
CA PRO A 152 -8.24 24.03 -1.07
C PRO A 152 -8.49 24.77 0.26
N GLN A 153 -9.74 25.14 0.55
CA GLN A 153 -10.13 25.82 1.79
C GLN A 153 -9.86 24.99 3.06
N TYR A 154 -9.83 23.68 2.90
CA TYR A 154 -9.43 22.71 3.91
C TYR A 154 -8.69 21.60 3.20
N LEU A 155 -7.49 21.24 3.67
CA LEU A 155 -6.80 20.03 3.22
C LEU A 155 -7.34 18.87 4.05
N PRO A 156 -8.11 17.93 3.46
CA PRO A 156 -8.65 16.81 4.21
C PRO A 156 -7.59 15.72 4.44
N TRP A 157 -6.43 16.15 4.93
CA TRP A 157 -5.23 15.36 5.07
C TRP A 157 -4.63 15.56 6.46
N GLN A 158 -4.24 14.46 7.09
CA GLN A 158 -3.38 14.46 8.26
C GLN A 158 -2.02 13.88 7.87
N PRO A 159 -0.91 14.45 8.37
CA PRO A 159 0.41 13.87 8.16
C PRO A 159 0.50 12.54 8.92
N ILE A 160 0.74 11.45 8.19
CA ILE A 160 0.97 10.12 8.74
C ILE A 160 2.39 9.69 8.35
N PRO A 161 3.25 9.27 9.29
CA PRO A 161 4.62 8.87 8.99
C PRO A 161 4.67 7.67 8.02
N VAL A 162 5.49 7.81 6.97
CA VAL A 162 5.89 6.70 6.09
C VAL A 162 7.38 6.47 6.27
N HIS A 163 7.75 5.34 6.84
CA HIS A 163 9.14 4.98 7.08
C HIS A 163 9.77 4.38 5.83
N THR A 164 11.05 4.68 5.61
CA THR A 164 11.83 4.15 4.49
C THR A 164 13.25 3.82 4.96
N VAL A 165 13.94 3.00 4.19
CA VAL A 165 15.36 2.69 4.37
C VAL A 165 16.04 2.95 3.03
N PRO A 166 17.22 3.59 3.00
CA PRO A 166 17.95 3.84 1.76
C PRO A 166 18.06 2.57 0.91
N SER A 167 17.87 2.69 -0.41
CA SER A 167 17.76 1.52 -1.29
C SER A 167 18.96 0.56 -1.26
N ALA A 168 20.16 1.04 -0.89
CA ALA A 168 21.35 0.22 -0.74
C ALA A 168 21.30 -0.72 0.49
N ASP A 169 20.53 -0.32 1.51
CA ASP A 169 20.42 -0.99 2.80
C ASP A 169 19.06 -1.68 2.98
N ASP A 170 18.14 -1.53 2.02
CA ASP A 170 16.81 -2.15 2.07
C ASP A 170 16.88 -3.64 1.69
N HIS A 171 16.67 -4.52 2.66
CA HIS A 171 16.63 -5.98 2.46
C HIS A 171 15.21 -6.57 2.36
N VAL A 172 14.16 -5.73 2.34
CA VAL A 172 12.74 -6.15 2.38
C VAL A 172 11.99 -5.72 1.11
N HIS A 173 12.51 -4.76 0.32
CA HIS A 173 12.11 -4.40 -1.06
C HIS A 173 10.61 -4.20 -1.38
N ASN A 174 9.75 -4.07 -0.37
CA ASN A 174 8.30 -3.94 -0.55
C ASN A 174 7.72 -2.75 0.23
N MET A 175 6.59 -2.23 -0.25
CA MET A 175 5.74 -1.30 0.50
C MET A 175 4.72 -2.10 1.30
N SER A 176 4.61 -1.78 2.58
CA SER A 176 3.80 -2.53 3.53
C SER A 176 3.14 -1.63 4.55
N LEU A 177 1.84 -1.85 4.75
CA LEU A 177 1.05 -1.29 5.83
C LEU A 177 0.93 -2.36 6.93
N PHE A 178 1.53 -2.10 8.07
CA PHE A 178 1.40 -2.94 9.26
C PHE A 178 0.20 -2.43 10.07
N ILE A 179 -0.76 -3.32 10.29
CA ILE A 179 -1.97 -3.09 11.06
C ILE A 179 -1.83 -3.92 12.34
N SER A 180 -1.60 -3.24 13.46
CA SER A 180 -1.63 -3.91 14.75
C SER A 180 -3.07 -4.28 15.05
N SER A 181 -3.31 -5.57 15.31
CA SER A 181 -4.53 -5.95 16.00
C SER A 181 -4.53 -5.23 17.36
N LYS A 182 -5.64 -4.57 17.71
CA LYS A 182 -5.83 -4.15 19.10
C LYS A 182 -5.68 -5.44 19.92
N CYS A 183 -4.74 -5.46 20.86
CA CYS A 183 -4.82 -6.42 21.95
C CYS A 183 -6.19 -6.18 22.59
N LEU A 184 -7.16 -7.04 22.27
CA LEU A 184 -8.30 -7.25 23.13
C LEU A 184 -7.70 -7.86 24.40
N VAL A 185 -7.39 -7.00 25.35
CA VAL A 185 -7.15 -7.38 26.75
C VAL A 185 -8.50 -7.71 27.37
#